data_AF-A0A1P8Q2T3-F1
#
_entry.id   AF-A0A1P8Q2T3-F1
#
_cell.length_a   1.000
_cell.length_b   1.000
_cell.length_c   1.000
_cell.angle_alpha   90.00
_cell.angle_beta   90.00
_cell.angle_gamma   90.00
#
_symmetry.space_group_name_H-M   'P 1'
#
loop_
_entity.id
_entity.type
_entity.pdbx_description
1 polymer ?
#
loop_
_entity_poly.entity_id
_entity_poly.type
_entity_poly.pdbx_seq_one_letter_code
_entity_poly.pdbx_strand_id
1 'polypeptide(L)'
;MKLFNRLMAMLFIVVQLVLLWIPFELDYLYNTRLGFMRQILFMNETYNLYLISWIFWIIVIVSILVTLFLIINKSKEKYIRIIWLVILLLITIFLKINIGRNAPLYYYDLACFCLVILIQLVIVKKKFQKGEFNYVNFHKNR
;
A
#
# COMPACT_ATOMS: atom_id res chain seq x y z
N MET A 1 -10.83 -24.81 -2.05
CA MET A 1 -10.17 -23.68 -2.77
C MET A 1 -10.80 -22.29 -2.57
N LYS A 2 -12.14 -22.11 -2.53
CA LYS A 2 -12.76 -20.78 -2.32
C LYS A 2 -12.50 -20.19 -0.92
N LEU A 3 -12.47 -21.04 0.11
CA LEU A 3 -12.20 -20.63 1.51
C LEU A 3 -10.78 -20.07 1.69
N PHE A 4 -9.76 -20.78 1.18
CA PHE A 4 -8.36 -20.35 1.24
C PHE A 4 -8.12 -18.96 0.61
N ASN A 5 -8.75 -18.69 -0.55
CA ASN A 5 -8.65 -17.37 -1.19
C ASN A 5 -9.33 -16.25 -0.39
N ARG A 6 -10.36 -16.56 0.41
CA ARG A 6 -11.02 -15.60 1.30
C ARG A 6 -10.15 -15.34 2.54
N LEU A 7 -9.60 -16.39 3.14
CA LEU A 7 -8.67 -16.29 4.27
C LEU A 7 -7.43 -15.47 3.91
N MET A 8 -6.82 -15.72 2.74
CA MET A 8 -5.68 -14.92 2.28
C MET A 8 -6.07 -13.45 2.05
N ALA A 9 -7.26 -13.17 1.51
CA ALA A 9 -7.71 -11.79 1.32
C ALA A 9 -7.95 -11.07 2.66
N MET A 10 -8.52 -11.75 3.66
CA MET A 10 -8.65 -11.22 5.02
C MET A 10 -7.28 -10.96 5.64
N LEU A 11 -6.35 -11.91 5.53
CA LEU A 11 -4.99 -11.77 6.04
C LEU A 11 -4.29 -10.56 5.42
N PHE A 12 -4.41 -10.34 4.11
CA PHE A 12 -3.84 -9.15 3.48
C PHE A 12 -4.45 -7.85 3.97
N ILE A 13 -5.76 -7.81 4.25
CA ILE A 13 -6.41 -6.62 4.83
C ILE A 13 -5.86 -6.37 6.24
N VAL A 14 -5.73 -7.41 7.06
CA VAL A 14 -5.16 -7.29 8.42
C VAL A 14 -3.73 -6.77 8.34
N VAL A 15 -2.89 -7.31 7.44
CA VAL A 15 -1.53 -6.82 7.23
C VAL A 15 -1.50 -5.35 6.79
N GLN A 16 -2.41 -4.92 5.90
CA GLN A 16 -2.51 -3.51 5.51
C GLN A 16 -2.86 -2.61 6.71
N LEU A 17 -3.81 -3.02 7.55
CA LEU A 17 -4.19 -2.26 8.73
C LEU A 17 -3.05 -2.18 9.75
N VAL A 18 -2.34 -3.29 9.98
CA VAL A 18 -1.16 -3.33 10.86
C VAL A 18 -0.07 -2.40 10.32
N LEU A 19 0.23 -2.41 9.02
CA LEU A 19 1.21 -1.52 8.40
C LEU A 19 0.81 -0.04 8.45
N LEU A 20 -0.49 0.27 8.42
CA LEU A 20 -0.97 1.64 8.63
C LEU A 20 -0.89 2.07 10.10
N TRP A 21 -0.97 1.12 11.03
CA TRP A 21 -0.91 1.38 12.47
C TRP A 21 0.53 1.48 13.01
N ILE A 22 1.46 0.69 12.47
CA ILE A 22 2.89 0.68 12.86
C ILE A 22 3.50 2.09 12.97
N PRO A 23 3.33 3.01 12.00
CA PRO A 23 3.80 4.39 12.12
C PRO A 23 3.42 5.09 13.44
N PHE A 24 2.18 4.93 13.89
CA PHE A 24 1.68 5.55 15.12
C PHE A 24 2.30 4.92 16.37
N GLU A 25 2.46 3.60 16.38
CA GLU A 25 3.07 2.88 17.50
C GLU A 25 4.58 3.19 17.61
N LEU A 26 5.27 3.30 16.47
CA LEU A 26 6.66 3.71 16.43
C LEU A 26 6.80 5.14 16.94
N ASP A 27 5.92 6.07 16.55
CA ASP A 27 5.95 7.43 17.10
C ASP A 27 5.81 7.41 18.63
N TYR A 28 4.87 6.65 19.17
CA TYR A 28 4.71 6.50 20.62
C TYR A 28 5.98 5.97 21.33
N LEU A 29 6.63 4.94 20.77
CA LEU A 29 7.81 4.31 21.35
C LEU A 29 9.07 5.18 21.23
N TYR A 30 9.25 5.83 20.08
CA TYR A 30 10.46 6.60 19.76
C TYR A 30 10.42 8.05 20.24
N ASN A 31 9.24 8.57 20.60
CA ASN A 31 9.09 9.87 21.25
C ASN A 31 9.49 9.88 22.74
N THR A 32 10.43 8.99 23.10
CA THR A 32 11.11 8.94 24.40
C THR A 32 12.58 9.34 24.21
N ARG A 33 13.22 9.99 25.21
CA ARG A 33 14.61 10.48 25.10
C ARG A 33 15.63 9.42 24.63
N LEU A 34 15.42 8.15 24.98
CA LEU A 34 16.25 7.00 24.58
C LEU A 34 15.94 6.51 23.16
N GLY A 35 14.67 6.55 22.74
CA GLY A 35 14.25 6.22 21.38
C GLY A 35 14.85 7.18 20.35
N PHE A 36 14.82 8.48 20.65
CA PHE A 36 15.38 9.53 19.80
C PHE A 36 16.88 9.36 19.55
N MET A 37 17.64 8.91 20.56
CA MET A 37 19.09 8.70 20.46
C MET A 37 19.46 7.50 19.59
N ARG A 38 18.71 6.39 19.67
CA ARG A 38 18.87 5.25 18.75
C ARG A 38 18.56 5.63 17.30
N GLN A 39 17.56 6.48 17.12
CA GLN A 39 17.08 6.86 15.81
C GLN A 39 18.06 7.77 15.05
N ILE A 40 18.71 8.71 15.76
CA ILE A 40 19.81 9.52 15.22
C ILE A 40 20.99 8.62 14.82
N LEU A 41 21.34 7.64 15.64
CA LEU A 41 22.44 6.70 15.33
C LEU A 41 22.16 5.89 14.06
N PHE A 42 20.93 5.36 13.91
CA PHE A 42 20.52 4.59 12.73
C PHE A 42 20.36 5.44 11.45
N MET A 43 19.96 6.71 11.55
CA MET A 43 19.88 7.62 10.39
C MET A 43 21.25 8.11 9.93
N ASN A 44 22.25 8.17 10.82
CA ASN A 44 23.59 8.65 10.52
C ASN A 44 24.46 7.58 9.82
N GLU A 45 24.11 6.30 9.98
CA GLU A 45 24.82 5.17 9.38
C GLU A 45 24.31 4.82 7.96
N THR A 46 24.39 5.75 7.01
CA THR A 46 24.44 5.41 5.56
C THR A 46 23.15 4.93 4.86
N TYR A 47 22.00 5.59 5.06
CA TYR A 47 20.87 5.40 4.15
C TYR A 47 20.70 6.59 3.20
N ASN A 48 20.58 6.34 1.89
CA ASN A 48 20.17 7.35 0.92
C ASN A 48 18.66 7.61 1.10
N LEU A 49 18.32 8.40 2.13
CA LEU A 49 16.96 8.62 2.61
C LEU A 49 16.02 9.19 1.53
N TYR A 50 16.56 9.88 0.52
CA TYR A 50 15.77 10.38 -0.59
C TYR A 50 15.19 9.27 -1.46
N LEU A 51 15.87 8.13 -1.57
CA LEU A 51 15.50 7.02 -2.46
C LEU A 51 14.09 6.49 -2.17
N ILE A 52 13.71 6.35 -0.89
CA ILE A 52 12.37 5.87 -0.51
C ILE A 52 11.26 6.86 -0.90
N SER A 53 11.56 8.17 -0.89
CA SER A 53 10.60 9.21 -1.31
C SER A 53 10.33 9.16 -2.80
N TRP A 54 11.36 8.91 -3.62
CA TRP A 54 11.23 8.67 -5.06
C TRP A 54 10.41 7.40 -5.33
N ILE A 55 10.74 6.29 -4.64
CA ILE A 55 9.99 5.03 -4.76
C ILE A 55 8.51 5.23 -4.42
N PHE A 56 8.21 5.96 -3.34
CA PHE A 56 6.82 6.25 -2.95
C PHE A 56 6.06 6.94 -4.09
N TRP A 57 6.63 7.98 -4.70
CA TRP A 57 5.98 8.69 -5.79
C TRP A 57 5.78 7.82 -7.03
N ILE A 58 6.76 6.98 -7.38
CA ILE A 58 6.65 6.02 -8.48
C ILE A 58 5.48 5.06 -8.21
N ILE A 59 5.39 4.49 -7.01
CA ILE A 59 4.31 3.56 -6.63
C ILE A 59 2.94 4.25 -6.67
N VAL A 60 2.84 5.49 -6.20
CA VAL A 60 1.61 6.28 -6.25
C VAL A 60 1.18 6.53 -7.69
N ILE A 61 2.09 6.98 -8.56
CA ILE A 61 1.80 7.24 -9.99
C ILE A 61 1.33 5.95 -10.66
N VAL A 62 2.05 4.84 -10.47
CA VAL A 62 1.66 3.52 -11.01
C VAL A 62 0.27 3.13 -10.52
N SER A 63 -0.03 3.36 -9.25
CA SER A 63 -1.34 3.02 -8.67
C SER A 63 -2.48 3.86 -9.26
N ILE A 64 -2.24 5.15 -9.49
CA ILE A 64 -3.19 6.04 -10.16
C ILE A 64 -3.45 5.56 -11.59
N LEU A 65 -2.40 5.24 -12.36
CA LEU A 65 -2.52 4.73 -13.73
C LEU A 65 -3.32 3.42 -13.79
N VAL A 66 -3.04 2.47 -12.88
CA VAL A 66 -3.80 1.22 -12.76
C VAL A 66 -5.27 1.50 -12.44
N THR A 67 -5.54 2.47 -11.58
CA THR A 67 -6.90 2.85 -11.19
C THR A 67 -7.67 3.44 -12.37
N LEU A 68 -7.06 4.36 -13.11
CA LEU A 68 -7.64 4.94 -14.32
C LEU A 68 -7.93 3.87 -15.37
N PHE A 69 -6.99 2.96 -15.62
CA PHE A 69 -7.18 1.85 -16.55
C PHE A 69 -8.37 0.96 -16.17
N LEU A 70 -8.55 0.68 -14.88
CA LEU A 70 -9.68 -0.12 -14.38
C LEU A 70 -11.03 0.61 -14.50
N ILE A 71 -11.04 1.93 -14.33
CA ILE A 71 -12.24 2.77 -14.50
C ILE A 71 -12.66 2.80 -15.98
N ILE A 72 -11.70 3.03 -16.89
CA ILE A 72 -11.94 3.11 -18.34
C ILE A 72 -12.51 1.79 -18.87
N ASN A 73 -11.96 0.66 -18.43
CA ASN A 73 -12.40 -0.66 -18.87
C ASN A 73 -13.72 -1.15 -18.26
N LYS A 74 -14.48 -0.29 -17.55
CA LYS A 74 -15.83 -0.53 -17.01
C LYS A 74 -16.02 -1.92 -16.37
N SER A 75 -15.03 -2.42 -15.63
CA SER A 75 -15.13 -3.74 -15.01
C SER A 75 -16.11 -3.66 -13.83
N LYS A 76 -17.37 -4.08 -14.05
CA LYS A 76 -18.48 -3.96 -13.07
C LYS A 76 -18.20 -4.64 -11.73
N GLU A 77 -17.33 -5.65 -11.68
CA GLU A 77 -17.06 -6.42 -10.45
C GLU A 77 -16.03 -5.80 -9.47
N LYS A 78 -15.56 -4.56 -9.68
CA LYS A 78 -14.41 -4.04 -8.92
C LYS A 78 -14.56 -2.64 -8.33
N TYR A 79 -15.74 -2.03 -8.34
CA TYR A 79 -15.95 -0.70 -7.75
C TYR A 79 -15.50 -0.61 -6.29
N ILE A 80 -15.84 -1.59 -5.44
CA ILE A 80 -15.43 -1.60 -4.03
C ILE A 80 -13.89 -1.59 -3.87
N ARG A 81 -13.16 -2.28 -4.76
CA ARG A 81 -11.70 -2.37 -4.67
C ARG A 81 -11.00 -1.15 -5.24
N ILE A 82 -11.59 -0.58 -6.29
CA ILE A 82 -11.17 0.70 -6.86
C ILE A 82 -11.36 1.79 -5.81
N ILE A 83 -12.54 1.86 -5.18
CA ILE A 83 -12.86 2.77 -4.08
C ILE A 83 -11.87 2.57 -2.93
N TRP A 84 -11.61 1.33 -2.50
CA TRP A 84 -10.64 1.06 -1.44
C TRP A 84 -9.21 1.51 -1.79
N LEU A 85 -8.77 1.29 -3.04
CA LEU A 85 -7.45 1.73 -3.50
C LEU A 85 -7.38 3.26 -3.53
N VAL A 86 -8.44 3.95 -3.99
CA VAL A 86 -8.53 5.41 -3.94
C VAL A 86 -8.48 5.93 -2.50
N ILE A 87 -9.22 5.32 -1.58
CA ILE A 87 -9.20 5.68 -0.16
C ILE A 87 -7.77 5.51 0.41
N LEU A 88 -7.11 4.39 0.14
CA LEU A 88 -5.73 4.16 0.59
C LEU A 88 -4.75 5.19 0.01
N LEU A 89 -4.88 5.54 -1.27
CA LEU A 89 -4.06 6.59 -1.88
C LEU A 89 -4.30 7.95 -1.22
N LEU A 90 -5.56 8.32 -0.99
CA LEU A 90 -5.88 9.58 -0.31
C LEU A 90 -5.31 9.62 1.11
N ILE A 91 -5.48 8.56 1.89
CA ILE A 91 -4.95 8.45 3.25
C ILE A 91 -3.43 8.55 3.25
N THR A 92 -2.74 7.79 2.41
CA THR A 92 -1.26 7.77 2.38
C THR A 92 -0.67 9.09 1.89
N ILE A 93 -1.30 9.75 0.91
CA ILE A 93 -0.90 11.10 0.46
C ILE A 93 -1.16 12.14 1.56
N PHE A 94 -2.32 12.07 2.22
CA PHE A 94 -2.67 12.97 3.32
C PHE A 94 -1.69 12.83 4.49
N LEU A 95 -1.39 11.59 4.91
CA LEU A 95 -0.42 11.32 5.97
C LEU A 95 0.97 11.81 5.58
N LYS A 96 1.42 11.59 4.34
CA LYS A 96 2.71 12.11 3.86
C LYS A 96 2.82 13.64 3.94
N ILE A 97 1.74 14.36 3.65
CA ILE A 97 1.74 15.84 3.67
C ILE A 97 1.77 16.37 5.11
N ASN A 98 1.06 15.71 6.02
CA ASN A 98 0.95 16.15 7.42
C ASN A 98 2.12 15.68 8.29
N ILE A 99 2.74 14.54 8.00
CA ILE A 99 3.95 14.09 8.69
C ILE A 99 5.10 14.97 8.17
N GLY A 100 5.59 15.87 9.02
CA GLY A 100 6.67 16.79 8.67
C GLY A 100 7.92 16.03 8.23
N ARG A 101 8.57 16.47 7.16
CA ARG A 101 9.82 15.86 6.62
C ARG A 101 10.97 15.81 7.63
N ASN A 102 10.89 16.62 8.68
CA ASN A 102 11.89 16.71 9.75
C ASN A 102 11.66 15.67 10.85
N ALA A 103 10.55 14.92 10.80
CA ALA A 103 10.30 13.84 11.73
C ALA A 103 11.27 12.68 11.43
N PRO A 104 11.96 12.14 12.43
CA PRO A 104 12.98 11.12 12.21
C PRO A 104 12.38 9.78 11.74
N LEU A 105 11.06 9.56 11.93
CA LEU A 105 10.35 8.36 11.45
C LEU A 105 9.82 8.50 10.02
N TYR A 106 9.89 9.68 9.41
CA TYR A 106 9.24 10.00 8.13
C TYR A 106 9.48 8.97 7.02
N TYR A 107 10.72 8.49 6.89
CA TYR A 107 11.11 7.55 5.85
C TYR A 107 10.64 6.11 6.13
N TYR A 108 10.49 5.73 7.41
CA TYR A 108 9.90 4.46 7.81
C TYR A 108 8.39 4.45 7.54
N ASP A 109 7.71 5.55 7.84
CA ASP A 109 6.28 5.71 7.57
C ASP A 109 6.00 5.61 6.06
N LEU A 110 6.82 6.29 5.25
CA LEU A 110 6.76 6.19 3.79
C LEU A 110 6.95 4.76 3.28
N ALA A 111 7.88 4.00 3.85
CA ALA A 111 8.11 2.60 3.48
C ALA A 111 6.88 1.73 3.81
N CYS A 112 6.28 1.93 4.98
CA CYS A 112 5.06 1.23 5.39
C CYS A 112 3.90 1.54 4.42
N PHE A 113 3.73 2.81 4.05
CA PHE A 113 2.71 3.22 3.08
C PHE A 113 2.95 2.61 1.69
N CYS A 114 4.21 2.54 1.23
CA CYS A 114 4.57 1.87 -0.02
C CYS A 114 4.13 0.40 -0.02
N LEU A 115 4.41 -0.33 1.07
CA LEU A 115 4.03 -1.74 1.22
C LEU A 115 2.51 -1.93 1.19
N VAL A 116 1.75 -1.07 1.87
CA VAL A 116 0.28 -1.11 1.84
C VAL A 116 -0.25 -0.98 0.41
N ILE A 117 0.26 -0.01 -0.35
CA ILE A 117 -0.15 0.22 -1.74
C ILE A 117 0.26 -0.96 -2.63
N LEU A 118 1.48 -1.51 -2.47
CA LEU A 118 1.94 -2.66 -3.23
C LEU A 118 1.09 -3.91 -2.98
N ILE A 119 0.78 -4.21 -1.72
CA ILE A 119 -0.11 -5.33 -1.36
C ILE A 119 -1.46 -5.15 -2.04
N GLN A 120 -2.01 -3.93 -2.04
CA GLN A 120 -3.27 -3.65 -2.70
C GLN A 120 -3.20 -3.87 -4.22
N LEU A 121 -2.14 -3.43 -4.88
CA LEU A 121 -1.92 -3.69 -6.31
C LEU A 121 -1.84 -5.18 -6.64
N VAL A 122 -1.16 -5.98 -5.81
CA VAL A 122 -1.06 -7.43 -5.98
C VAL A 122 -2.43 -8.11 -5.88
N ILE A 123 -3.27 -7.70 -4.92
CA ILE A 123 -4.64 -8.20 -4.77
C ILE A 123 -5.49 -7.89 -6.00
N VAL A 124 -5.34 -6.68 -6.54
CA VAL A 124 -6.04 -6.23 -7.75
C VAL A 124 -5.61 -7.04 -8.97
N LYS A 125 -4.30 -7.26 -9.16
CA LYS A 125 -3.74 -8.03 -10.29
C LYS A 125 -4.11 -9.52 -10.25
N LYS A 126 -3.93 -10.21 -9.10
CA LYS A 126 -4.21 -11.66 -8.98
C LYS A 126 -5.64 -12.04 -9.34
N LYS A 127 -6.63 -11.18 -9.07
CA LYS A 127 -8.02 -11.45 -9.45
C LYS A 127 -8.38 -10.97 -10.86
N PHE A 128 -7.56 -10.16 -11.52
CA PHE A 128 -7.73 -9.83 -12.94
C PHE A 128 -7.45 -11.07 -13.81
N GLN A 129 -6.31 -11.73 -13.59
CA GLN A 129 -5.97 -12.99 -14.28
C GLN A 129 -7.02 -14.10 -14.08
N LYS A 130 -7.61 -14.19 -12.88
CA LYS A 130 -8.65 -15.18 -12.58
C LYS A 130 -10.02 -14.85 -13.20
N GLY A 131 -10.29 -13.56 -13.45
CA GLY A 131 -11.47 -13.10 -14.16
C GLY A 131 -11.38 -13.42 -15.65
N GLU A 132 -10.26 -13.05 -16.29
CA GLU A 132 -10.02 -13.33 -17.72
C GLU A 132 -10.07 -14.83 -18.04
N PHE A 133 -9.50 -15.69 -17.19
CA PHE A 133 -9.56 -17.14 -17.38
C PHE A 133 -10.99 -17.71 -17.38
N ASN A 134 -11.89 -17.14 -16.59
CA ASN A 134 -13.29 -17.58 -16.53
C ASN A 134 -14.10 -17.07 -17.72
N TYR A 135 -13.83 -15.85 -18.23
CA TYR A 135 -14.49 -15.33 -19.42
C TYR A 135 -14.09 -16.10 -20.69
N VAL A 136 -12.82 -16.47 -20.82
CA VAL A 136 -12.33 -17.25 -21.98
C VAL A 136 -12.93 -18.66 -22.00
N ASN A 137 -13.07 -19.33 -20.85
CA ASN A 137 -13.68 -20.65 -20.79
C ASN A 137 -15.21 -20.64 -21.00
N PHE A 138 -15.89 -19.54 -20.67
CA PHE A 138 -17.33 -19.41 -20.90
C PHE A 138 -17.68 -19.27 -22.39
N HIS A 139 -16.82 -18.62 -23.17
CA HIS A 139 -17.00 -18.46 -24.62
C HIS A 139 -16.52 -19.65 -25.45
N LYS A 140 -15.72 -20.55 -24.87
CA LYS A 140 -15.24 -21.77 -25.55
C LYS A 140 -16.20 -22.97 -25.41
N ASN A 141 -17.19 -22.87 -24.52
CA ASN A 141 -18.21 -23.89 -24.26
C ASN A 141 -19.61 -23.53 -24.80
N ARG A 142 -19.69 -22.56 -25.73
CA ARG A 142 -20.84 -22.32 -26.60
C ARG A 142 -20.42 -22.53 -28.04
#